data_AF-A0A1I1WHU3-F1
#
_entry.id   AF-A0A1I1WHU3-F1
#
_cell.length_a   1.000
_cell.length_b   1.000
_cell.length_c   1.000
_cell.angle_alpha   90.00
_cell.angle_beta   90.00
_cell.angle_gamma   90.00
#
_symmetry.space_group_name_H-M   'P 1'
#
loop_
_entity.id
_entity.type
_entity.pdbx_description
1 polymer ?
#
loop_
_entity_poly.entity_id
_entity_poly.type
_entity_poly.pdbx_seq_one_letter_code
_entity_poly.pdbx_strand_id
1 'polypeptide(L)'
;MSDEDRDPSSSGVRPTSERVSWGEHVAQLATRFVADSRVHWVAVLVVIAWNVTGPRVADWTAAYEWIEQVVASLSFLMLFLLQRSQNKDTLSLQLKLDELIASNPRASNRVLVAEDISEEELVRMRRHFRLLDRLAREAGEGPLAEENAYRRHEEEQRLQAEQKREP
;
A
#
# COMPACT_ATOMS: atom_id res chain seq x y z
N MET A 1 4.81 -57.29 6.04
CA MET A 1 5.61 -57.29 7.27
C MET A 1 6.92 -56.61 6.91
N SER A 2 7.14 -55.35 7.22
CA SER A 2 6.38 -54.36 7.98
C SER A 2 6.92 -52.99 7.56
N ASP A 3 6.09 -51.97 7.74
CA ASP A 3 6.46 -50.56 7.98
C ASP A 3 7.23 -49.86 6.85
N GLU A 4 6.91 -48.64 6.43
CA GLU A 4 6.35 -47.54 7.17
C GLU A 4 5.82 -46.57 6.13
N ASP A 5 4.53 -46.27 6.22
CA ASP A 5 3.91 -45.08 5.66
C ASP A 5 4.74 -43.85 6.05
N ARG A 6 5.53 -43.30 5.12
CA ARG A 6 6.06 -41.94 5.26
C ARG A 6 5.02 -40.97 4.73
N ASP A 7 4.06 -40.70 5.58
CA ASP A 7 3.16 -39.56 5.48
C ASP A 7 3.99 -38.24 5.44
N PRO A 8 3.89 -37.42 4.38
CA PRO A 8 4.55 -36.12 4.32
C PRO A 8 3.77 -35.00 5.04
N SER A 9 2.71 -35.29 5.81
CA SER A 9 1.81 -34.28 6.37
C SER A 9 2.22 -33.62 7.70
N SER A 10 3.49 -33.66 8.11
CA SER A 10 3.91 -32.98 9.34
C SER A 10 4.31 -31.51 9.18
N SER A 11 3.75 -30.78 8.20
CA SER A 11 3.82 -29.31 8.16
C SER A 11 2.80 -28.69 9.11
N GLY A 12 2.94 -29.03 10.40
CA GLY A 12 2.29 -28.31 11.48
C GLY A 12 2.92 -26.93 11.63
N VAL A 13 2.54 -25.99 10.77
CA VAL A 13 2.64 -24.56 11.08
C VAL A 13 1.74 -24.37 12.31
N ARG A 14 2.34 -24.42 13.49
CA ARG A 14 1.65 -24.05 14.72
C ARG A 14 1.18 -22.62 14.52
N PRO A 15 -0.11 -22.30 14.64
CA PRO A 15 -0.50 -20.92 14.82
C PRO A 15 0.14 -20.49 16.14
N THR A 16 1.22 -19.71 16.08
CA THR A 16 1.71 -18.98 17.24
C THR A 16 0.54 -18.17 17.71
N SER A 17 -0.02 -18.53 18.87
CA SER A 17 -1.09 -17.80 19.52
C SER A 17 -0.60 -16.37 19.71
N GLU A 18 -0.93 -15.52 18.75
CA GLU A 18 -0.65 -14.10 18.77
C GLU A 18 -1.44 -13.59 19.95
N ARG A 19 -0.76 -13.37 21.08
CA ARG A 19 -1.32 -12.55 22.15
C ARG A 19 -1.62 -11.23 21.46
N VAL A 20 -2.88 -10.99 21.12
CA VAL A 20 -3.32 -9.70 20.61
C VAL A 20 -2.95 -8.73 21.71
N SER A 21 -1.81 -8.07 21.51
CA SER A 21 -1.16 -7.23 22.49
C SER A 21 -2.19 -6.18 22.84
N TRP A 22 -2.47 -5.97 24.12
CA TRP A 22 -3.47 -4.99 24.57
C TRP A 22 -3.36 -3.62 23.85
N GLY A 23 -2.14 -3.25 23.43
CA GLY A 23 -1.86 -2.07 22.63
C GLY A 23 -2.49 -2.08 21.22
N GLU A 24 -2.72 -3.24 20.60
CA GLU A 24 -3.50 -3.40 19.36
C GLU A 24 -4.95 -2.97 19.59
N HIS A 25 -5.56 -3.45 20.67
CA HIS A 25 -6.95 -3.12 21.01
C HIS A 25 -7.09 -1.65 21.39
N VAL A 26 -6.16 -1.09 22.17
CA VAL A 26 -6.15 0.33 22.51
C VAL A 26 -5.93 1.20 21.28
N ALA A 27 -5.00 0.82 20.39
CA ALA A 27 -4.80 1.53 19.13
C ALA A 27 -6.05 1.46 18.24
N GLN A 28 -6.69 0.31 18.10
CA GLN A 28 -7.93 0.17 17.33
C GLN A 28 -9.09 0.96 17.94
N LEU A 29 -9.21 1.00 19.28
CA LEU A 29 -10.20 1.82 19.97
C LEU A 29 -9.94 3.30 19.72
N ALA A 30 -8.69 3.75 19.89
CA ALA A 30 -8.28 5.13 19.67
C ALA A 30 -8.52 5.55 18.22
N THR A 31 -8.13 4.73 17.24
CA THR A 31 -8.34 5.01 15.81
C THR A 31 -9.83 5.09 15.47
N ARG A 32 -10.66 4.17 15.98
CA ARG A 32 -12.12 4.23 15.75
C ARG A 32 -12.76 5.44 16.40
N PHE A 33 -12.31 5.81 17.60
CA PHE A 33 -12.82 6.96 18.34
C PHE A 33 -12.41 8.29 17.68
N VAL A 34 -11.19 8.39 17.19
CA VAL A 34 -10.66 9.56 16.47
C VAL A 34 -11.25 9.67 15.06
N ALA A 35 -11.53 8.55 14.40
CA ALA A 35 -12.07 8.52 13.03
C ALA A 35 -13.60 8.73 12.96
N ASP A 36 -14.34 8.66 14.07
CA ASP A 36 -15.77 8.94 14.08
C ASP A 36 -16.01 10.46 13.93
N SER A 37 -16.67 10.84 12.83
CA SER A 37 -17.00 12.23 12.48
C SER A 37 -17.76 12.96 13.60
N ARG A 38 -18.55 12.24 14.42
CA ARG A 38 -19.31 12.84 15.54
C ARG A 38 -18.41 13.23 16.70
N VAL A 39 -17.36 12.45 16.97
CA VAL A 39 -16.40 12.70 18.05
C VAL A 39 -15.56 13.94 17.74
N HIS A 40 -15.20 14.14 16.47
CA HIS A 40 -14.51 15.35 16.02
C HIS A 40 -15.30 16.62 16.35
N TRP A 41 -16.59 16.65 16.04
CA TRP A 41 -17.45 17.81 16.34
C TRP A 41 -17.62 18.07 17.83
N VAL A 42 -17.74 17.02 18.64
CA VAL A 42 -17.81 17.16 20.10
C VAL A 42 -16.48 17.71 20.66
N ALA A 43 -15.33 17.23 20.18
CA ALA A 43 -14.03 17.75 20.59
C ALA A 43 -13.87 19.24 20.24
N VAL A 44 -14.28 19.64 19.03
CA VAL A 44 -14.30 21.05 18.60
C VAL A 44 -15.18 21.90 19.53
N LEU A 45 -16.38 21.43 19.84
CA LEU A 45 -17.30 22.14 20.75
C LEU A 45 -16.72 22.27 22.17
N VAL A 46 -16.03 21.25 22.67
CA VAL A 46 -15.36 21.29 23.98
C VAL A 46 -14.22 22.31 23.97
N VAL A 47 -13.41 22.36 22.91
CA VAL A 47 -12.34 23.37 22.76
C VAL A 47 -12.91 24.78 22.68
N ILE A 48 -14.00 24.98 21.94
CA ILE A 48 -14.69 26.29 21.86
C ILE A 48 -15.27 26.67 23.22
N ALA A 49 -15.98 25.76 23.88
CA ALA A 49 -16.55 26.00 25.20
C ALA A 49 -15.45 26.34 26.21
N TRP A 50 -14.31 25.66 26.18
CA TRP A 50 -13.16 25.97 27.01
C TRP A 50 -12.58 27.36 26.71
N ASN A 51 -12.41 27.73 25.43
CA ASN A 51 -11.94 29.07 25.05
C ASN A 51 -12.88 30.19 25.51
N VAL A 52 -14.19 29.92 25.62
CA VAL A 52 -15.18 30.90 26.10
C VAL A 52 -15.25 30.96 27.63
N THR A 53 -15.04 29.82 28.30
CA THR A 53 -15.28 29.68 29.75
C THR A 53 -13.99 29.83 30.57
N GLY A 54 -12.87 29.28 30.11
CA GLY A 54 -11.56 29.33 30.77
C GLY A 54 -11.06 30.75 31.11
N PRO A 55 -11.16 31.74 30.21
CA PRO A 55 -10.78 33.12 30.49
C PRO A 55 -11.60 33.80 31.61
N ARG A 56 -12.76 33.25 31.98
CA ARG A 56 -13.66 33.82 32.99
C ARG A 56 -13.43 33.28 34.40
N VAL A 57 -12.68 32.18 34.55
CA VAL A 57 -12.53 31.48 35.84
C VAL A 57 -11.08 31.27 36.29
N ALA A 58 -10.08 31.50 35.44
CA ALA A 58 -8.67 31.24 35.76
C ALA A 58 -7.76 32.42 35.44
N ASP A 59 -6.74 32.62 36.29
CA ASP A 59 -5.64 33.55 36.04
C ASP A 59 -4.92 33.16 34.75
N TRP A 60 -4.96 34.07 33.76
CA TRP A 60 -4.59 33.82 32.35
C TRP A 60 -3.19 33.21 32.17
N THR A 61 -2.24 33.57 33.02
CA THR A 61 -0.84 33.14 32.87
C THR A 61 -0.65 31.67 33.24
N ALA A 62 -1.29 31.20 34.32
CA ALA A 62 -1.11 29.82 34.77
C ALA A 62 -1.89 28.83 33.90
N ALA A 63 -3.13 29.15 33.53
CA ALA A 63 -3.98 28.22 32.79
C ALA A 63 -3.44 27.87 31.39
N TYR A 64 -2.82 28.85 30.72
CA TYR A 64 -2.29 28.68 29.37
C TYR A 64 -1.11 27.70 29.33
N GLU A 65 -0.18 27.80 30.28
CA GLU A 65 1.00 26.91 30.36
C GLU A 65 0.61 25.44 30.55
N TRP A 66 -0.37 25.14 31.41
CA TRP A 66 -0.83 23.76 31.62
C TRP A 66 -1.46 23.16 30.36
N ILE A 67 -2.19 23.97 29.58
CA ILE A 67 -2.86 23.50 28.35
C ILE A 67 -1.82 23.16 27.28
N GLU A 68 -0.83 24.03 27.07
CA GLU A 68 0.24 23.79 26.09
C GLU A 68 0.99 22.50 26.41
N GLN A 69 1.32 22.27 27.68
CA GLN A 69 1.99 21.04 28.12
C GLN A 69 1.14 19.78 27.90
N VAL A 70 -0.18 19.86 28.13
CA VAL A 70 -1.10 18.73 27.91
C VAL A 70 -1.26 18.43 26.41
N VAL A 71 -1.46 19.45 25.59
CA VAL A 71 -1.62 19.28 24.13
C VAL A 71 -0.34 18.74 23.50
N ALA A 72 0.83 19.21 23.92
CA ALA A 72 2.12 18.69 23.47
C ALA A 72 2.28 17.20 23.84
N SER A 73 1.92 16.80 25.06
CA SER A 73 2.01 15.41 25.52
C SER A 73 1.06 14.48 24.75
N LEU A 74 -0.19 14.92 24.52
CA LEU A 74 -1.17 14.19 23.72
C LEU A 74 -0.74 14.07 22.25
N SER A 75 -0.16 15.13 21.69
CA SER A 75 0.33 15.13 20.30
C SER A 75 1.53 14.21 20.14
N PHE A 76 2.47 14.18 21.10
CA PHE A 76 3.58 13.24 21.11
C PHE A 76 3.09 11.78 21.18
N LEU A 77 2.10 11.51 22.03
CA LEU A 77 1.45 10.19 22.09
C LEU A 77 0.78 9.84 20.75
N MET A 78 0.04 10.79 20.16
CA MET A 78 -0.62 10.60 18.88
C MET A 78 0.39 10.37 17.75
N LEU A 79 1.53 11.05 17.74
CA LEU A 79 2.60 10.84 16.77
C LEU A 79 3.14 9.40 16.85
N PHE A 80 3.36 8.88 18.07
CA PHE A 80 3.79 7.50 18.26
C PHE A 80 2.72 6.48 17.82
N LEU A 81 1.46 6.73 18.16
CA LEU A 81 0.33 5.88 17.74
C LEU A 81 0.13 5.91 16.22
N LEU A 82 0.24 7.08 15.61
CA LEU A 82 0.13 7.28 14.17
C LEU A 82 1.27 6.58 13.43
N GLN A 83 2.52 6.73 13.90
CA GLN A 83 3.68 6.03 13.36
C GLN A 83 3.51 4.50 13.46
N ARG A 84 2.99 3.99 14.58
CA ARG A 84 2.69 2.55 14.74
C ARG A 84 1.61 2.07 13.77
N SER A 85 0.52 2.82 13.60
CA SER A 85 -0.55 2.49 12.64
C SER A 85 -0.02 2.50 11.22
N GLN A 86 0.72 3.54 10.85
CA GLN A 86 1.35 3.68 9.53
C GLN A 86 2.29 2.50 9.23
N ASN A 87 3.09 2.06 10.20
CA ASN A 87 3.99 0.91 10.01
C ASN A 87 3.24 -0.39 9.70
N LYS A 88 2.11 -0.64 10.37
CA LYS A 88 1.26 -1.82 10.14
C LYS A 88 0.51 -1.73 8.81
N ASP A 89 0.00 -0.54 8.48
CA ASP A 89 -0.77 -0.31 7.25
C ASP A 89 0.12 -0.44 6.00
N THR A 90 1.35 0.08 6.05
CA THR A 90 2.35 -0.09 4.99
C THR A 90 2.69 -1.56 4.76
N LEU A 91 2.95 -2.32 5.83
CA LEU A 91 3.25 -3.75 5.73
C LEU A 91 2.08 -4.56 5.13
N SER A 92 0.85 -4.27 5.53
CA SER A 92 -0.33 -4.94 4.95
C SER A 92 -0.52 -4.60 3.47
N LEU A 93 -0.15 -3.39 3.05
CA LEU A 93 -0.25 -2.94 1.67
C LEU A 93 0.81 -3.64 0.80
N GLN A 94 2.05 -3.74 1.28
CA GLN A 94 3.13 -4.48 0.63
C GLN A 94 2.73 -5.94 0.39
N LEU A 95 2.27 -6.64 1.42
CA LEU A 95 1.81 -8.04 1.31
C LEU A 95 0.69 -8.25 0.27
N LYS A 96 -0.26 -7.31 0.17
CA LYS A 96 -1.33 -7.38 -0.83
C LYS A 96 -0.82 -7.14 -2.24
N LEU A 97 0.13 -6.21 -2.42
CA LEU A 97 0.77 -5.98 -3.71
C LEU A 97 1.60 -7.19 -4.13
N ASP A 98 2.31 -7.81 -3.20
CA ASP A 98 3.12 -9.00 -3.46
C ASP A 98 2.25 -10.16 -3.94
N GLU A 99 1.10 -10.40 -3.29
CA GLU A 99 0.13 -11.40 -3.73
C GLU A 99 -0.40 -11.11 -5.14
N LEU A 100 -0.75 -9.85 -5.44
CA LEU A 100 -1.24 -9.45 -6.77
C LEU A 100 -0.16 -9.59 -7.86
N ILE A 101 1.09 -9.23 -7.56
CA ILE A 101 2.21 -9.34 -8.49
C ILE A 101 2.58 -10.82 -8.71
N ALA A 102 2.64 -11.62 -7.65
CA ALA A 102 2.92 -13.06 -7.74
C ALA A 102 1.82 -13.82 -8.50
N SER A 103 0.56 -13.39 -8.39
CA SER A 103 -0.56 -13.97 -9.14
C SER A 103 -0.55 -13.63 -10.64
N ASN A 104 0.29 -12.68 -11.07
CA ASN A 104 0.41 -12.27 -12.48
C ASN A 104 1.53 -13.06 -13.19
N PRO A 105 1.21 -14.00 -14.11
CA PRO A 105 2.20 -14.86 -14.76
C PRO A 105 3.19 -14.14 -15.69
N ARG A 106 2.99 -12.85 -16.00
CA ARG A 106 3.95 -12.02 -16.76
C ARG A 106 4.81 -11.11 -15.88
N ALA A 107 4.53 -11.01 -14.58
CA ALA A 107 5.35 -10.21 -13.67
C ALA A 107 6.61 -10.98 -13.28
N SER A 108 7.78 -10.36 -13.47
CA SER A 108 9.05 -10.99 -13.12
C SER A 108 9.19 -11.04 -11.60
N ASN A 109 9.46 -12.22 -11.04
CA ASN A 109 9.70 -12.45 -9.60
C ASN A 109 10.80 -11.52 -9.01
N ARG A 110 11.62 -10.92 -9.87
CA ARG A 110 12.67 -9.95 -9.50
C ARG A 110 12.14 -8.56 -9.13
N VAL A 111 10.90 -8.22 -9.51
CA VAL A 111 10.22 -6.97 -9.10
C VAL A 111 9.58 -7.10 -7.72
N LEU A 112 9.23 -8.32 -7.32
CA LEU A 112 8.71 -8.63 -5.98
C LEU A 112 9.72 -8.29 -4.87
N VAL A 113 11.02 -8.38 -5.18
CA VAL A 113 12.12 -8.06 -4.25
C VAL A 113 12.61 -6.61 -4.43
N ALA A 114 11.85 -5.75 -5.13
CA ALA A 114 12.29 -4.39 -5.41
C ALA A 114 12.40 -3.49 -4.16
N GLU A 115 11.72 -3.85 -3.06
CA GLU A 115 11.82 -3.17 -1.76
C GLU A 115 13.13 -3.46 -1.03
N ASP A 116 13.63 -4.70 -1.15
CA ASP A 116 14.79 -5.18 -0.38
C ASP A 116 16.13 -4.96 -1.10
N ILE A 117 16.10 -4.49 -2.36
CA ILE A 117 17.32 -4.22 -3.13
C ILE A 117 17.80 -2.78 -2.93
N SER A 118 19.12 -2.62 -2.93
CA SER A 118 19.73 -1.29 -2.82
C SER A 118 19.31 -0.38 -3.98
N GLU A 119 19.25 0.93 -3.73
CA GLU A 119 18.84 1.91 -4.75
C GLU A 119 19.74 1.84 -6.00
N GLU A 120 21.02 1.53 -5.82
CA GLU A 120 22.01 1.33 -6.90
C GLU A 120 21.67 0.10 -7.77
N GLU A 121 21.19 -0.98 -7.16
CA GLU A 121 20.70 -2.18 -7.86
C GLU A 121 19.37 -1.92 -8.58
N LEU A 122 18.47 -1.15 -7.98
CA LEU A 122 17.20 -0.76 -8.59
C LEU A 122 17.45 0.09 -9.86
N VAL A 123 18.42 1.02 -9.81
CA VAL A 123 18.84 1.82 -10.97
C VAL A 123 19.47 0.95 -12.05
N ARG A 124 20.35 -0.01 -11.69
CA ARG A 124 20.91 -0.98 -12.65
C ARG A 124 19.82 -1.80 -13.33
N MET A 125 18.87 -2.31 -12.56
CA MET A 125 17.76 -3.11 -13.08
C MET A 125 16.87 -2.30 -14.01
N ARG A 126 16.53 -1.06 -13.63
CA ARG A 126 15.80 -0.12 -14.50
C ARG A 126 16.54 0.15 -15.81
N ARG A 127 17.86 0.34 -15.76
CA ARG A 127 18.69 0.54 -16.96
C ARG A 127 18.67 -0.70 -17.86
N HIS A 128 18.75 -1.90 -17.28
CA HIS A 128 18.68 -3.14 -18.03
C HIS A 128 17.33 -3.34 -18.72
N PHE A 129 16.21 -3.12 -18.04
CA PHE A 129 14.88 -3.21 -18.65
C PHE A 129 14.66 -2.16 -19.75
N ARG A 130 15.12 -0.91 -19.55
CA ARG A 130 15.08 0.12 -20.60
C ARG A 130 15.92 -0.25 -21.82
N LEU A 131 17.05 -0.92 -21.60
CA LEU A 131 17.90 -1.39 -22.68
C LEU A 131 17.21 -2.52 -23.46
N LEU A 132 16.59 -3.47 -22.78
CA LEU A 132 15.79 -4.52 -23.42
C LEU A 132 14.60 -3.94 -24.20
N ASP A 133 13.85 -2.98 -23.65
CA ASP A 133 12.75 -2.29 -24.35
C ASP A 133 13.26 -1.54 -25.59
N ARG A 134 14.41 -0.86 -25.50
CA ARG A 134 15.03 -0.24 -26.68
C ARG A 134 15.41 -1.25 -27.74
N LEU A 135 16.07 -2.35 -27.35
CA LEU A 135 16.46 -3.41 -28.27
C LEU A 135 15.24 -4.07 -28.94
N ALA A 136 14.17 -4.31 -28.19
CA ALA A 136 12.92 -4.85 -28.73
C ALA A 136 12.26 -3.88 -29.72
N ARG A 137 12.29 -2.57 -29.45
CA ARG A 137 11.80 -1.55 -30.41
C ARG A 137 12.67 -1.46 -31.66
N GLU A 138 13.99 -1.53 -31.51
CA GLU A 138 14.94 -1.52 -32.64
C GLU A 138 14.84 -2.79 -33.48
N ALA A 139 14.59 -3.95 -32.86
CA ALA A 139 14.31 -5.22 -33.53
C ALA A 139 12.92 -5.29 -34.18
N GLY A 140 12.07 -4.27 -33.98
CA GLY A 140 10.70 -4.29 -34.49
C GLY A 140 9.81 -5.34 -33.81
N GLU A 141 10.14 -5.75 -32.59
CA GLU A 141 9.37 -6.67 -31.74
C GLU A 141 8.68 -5.94 -30.57
N GLY A 142 8.64 -4.60 -30.62
CA GLY A 142 7.97 -3.79 -29.60
C GLY A 142 6.43 -3.85 -29.70
N PRO A 143 5.70 -3.37 -28.67
CA PRO A 143 4.23 -3.37 -28.66
C PRO A 143 3.59 -2.69 -29.88
N LEU A 144 4.26 -1.65 -30.39
CA LEU A 144 3.84 -0.92 -31.58
C LEU A 144 4.01 -1.72 -32.87
N ALA A 145 4.95 -2.67 -32.93
CA ALA A 145 5.15 -3.49 -34.10
C ALA A 145 4.06 -4.56 -34.24
N GLU A 146 3.62 -5.13 -33.11
CA GLU A 146 2.47 -6.03 -33.04
C GLU A 146 1.18 -5.31 -33.47
N GLU A 147 0.97 -4.08 -32.97
CA GLU A 147 -0.16 -3.22 -33.36
C GLU A 147 -0.12 -2.86 -34.87
N ASN A 148 1.05 -2.50 -35.39
CA ASN A 148 1.23 -2.16 -36.81
C ASN A 148 1.09 -3.37 -37.74
N ALA A 149 1.40 -4.58 -37.27
CA ALA A 149 1.13 -5.82 -38.00
C ALA A 149 -0.37 -6.09 -38.07
N TYR A 150 -1.08 -5.90 -36.95
CA TYR A 150 -2.54 -6.07 -36.89
C TYR A 150 -3.28 -5.07 -37.80
N ARG A 151 -2.91 -3.78 -37.76
CA ARG A 151 -3.53 -2.77 -38.65
C ARG A 151 -3.31 -3.05 -40.13
N ARG A 152 -2.12 -3.51 -40.52
CA ARG A 152 -1.83 -3.87 -41.92
C ARG A 152 -2.69 -5.02 -42.39
N HIS A 153 -2.88 -6.05 -41.56
CA HIS A 153 -3.80 -7.14 -41.89
C HIS A 153 -5.25 -6.69 -41.99
N GLU A 154 -5.70 -5.74 -41.17
CA GLU A 154 -7.06 -5.20 -41.26
C GLU A 154 -7.26 -4.36 -42.54
N GLU A 155 -6.29 -3.52 -42.90
CA GLU A 155 -6.33 -2.75 -44.15
C GLU A 155 -6.30 -3.65 -45.39
N GLU A 156 -5.44 -4.67 -45.41
CA GLU A 156 -5.39 -5.65 -46.50
C GLU A 156 -6.71 -6.41 -46.66
N GLN A 157 -7.36 -6.78 -45.55
CA GLN A 157 -8.67 -7.43 -45.57
C GLN A 157 -9.78 -6.49 -46.05
N ARG A 158 -9.74 -5.21 -45.68
CA ARG A 158 -10.69 -4.21 -46.17
C ARG A 158 -10.55 -4.00 -47.67
N LEU A 159 -9.33 -3.84 -48.16
CA LEU A 159 -9.05 -3.66 -49.59
C LEU A 159 -9.45 -4.90 -50.40
N GLN A 160 -9.22 -6.12 -49.88
CA GLN A 160 -9.70 -7.36 -50.51
C GLN A 160 -11.23 -7.47 -50.51
N ALA A 161 -11.90 -7.01 -49.45
CA ALA A 161 -13.35 -7.00 -49.38
C ALA A 161 -13.98 -5.98 -50.33
N GLU A 162 -13.34 -4.83 -50.53
CA GLU A 162 -13.73 -3.80 -51.51
C GLU A 162 -13.51 -4.28 -52.94
N GLN A 163 -12.37 -4.91 -53.26
CA GLN A 163 -12.11 -5.51 -54.58
C GLN A 163 -13.09 -6.64 -54.93
N LYS A 164 -13.61 -7.37 -53.94
CA LYS A 164 -14.63 -8.41 -54.15
C LYS A 164 -16.04 -7.86 -54.36
N ARG A 165 -16.27 -6.56 -54.12
CA ARG A 165 -17.58 -5.91 -54.22
C ARG A 165 -17.82 -5.17 -55.54
N GLU A 166 -16.80 -4.94 -56.37
CA GLU A 166 -16.99 -4.38 -57.71
C GLU A 166 -17.19 -5.50 -58.75
N PRO A 167 -18.36 -5.56 -59.41
CA PRO A 167 -18.68 -6.53 -60.47
C PRO A 167 -18.14 -6.13 -61.85
#